data_AF-A0A7G1KTM3-F1
#
_entry.id   AF-A0A7G1KTM3-F1
#
_cell.length_a   1.000
_cell.length_b   1.000
_cell.length_c   1.000
_cell.angle_alpha   90.00
_cell.angle_beta   90.00
_cell.angle_gamma   90.00
#
_symmetry.space_group_name_H-M   'P 1'
#
loop_
_entity.id
_entity.type
_entity.pdbx_description
1 polymer ?
#
loop_
_entity_poly.entity_id
_entity_poly.type
_entity_poly.pdbx_seq_one_letter_code
_entity_poly.pdbx_strand_id
1 'polypeptide(L)'
;MLIDPQSVLNMAKALEPATDATQNHATQIADVGFDATHAGQDYQSEGQKLAAGVDNIVGMLQSWSQASGATVEAMRQAVTAIQAQEQQNTDGLGQAPEGSATA
;
A
#
# COMPACT_ATOMS: atom_id res chain seq x y z
N MET A 1 -1.69 7.26 23.67
CA MET A 1 -1.12 6.28 22.72
C MET A 1 -0.22 7.08 21.79
N LEU A 2 1.10 7.00 21.95
CA LEU A 2 2.03 7.76 21.10
C LEU A 2 2.37 6.87 19.90
N ILE A 3 1.61 7.00 18.82
CA ILE A 3 2.07 6.53 17.51
C ILE A 3 3.15 7.54 17.10
N ASP A 4 4.40 7.10 16.96
CA ASP A 4 5.48 7.95 16.45
C ASP A 4 5.29 8.17 14.93
N PRO A 5 5.00 9.40 14.48
CA PRO A 5 4.75 9.68 13.07
C PRO A 5 5.94 9.32 12.17
N GLN A 6 7.17 9.46 12.67
CA GLN A 6 8.36 9.16 11.88
C GLN A 6 8.51 7.64 11.66
N SER A 7 8.26 6.83 12.69
CA SER A 7 8.24 5.37 12.57
C SER A 7 7.18 4.89 11.56
N VAL A 8 5.96 5.43 11.60
CA VAL A 8 4.90 5.08 10.63
C VAL A 8 5.29 5.49 9.21
N LEU A 9 5.86 6.68 9.03
CA LEU A 9 6.35 7.11 7.72
C LEU A 9 7.48 6.21 7.20
N ASN A 10 8.37 5.74 8.07
CA ASN A 10 9.44 4.81 7.70
C ASN A 10 8.87 3.45 7.28
N MET A 11 7.83 2.97 7.94
CA MET A 11 7.12 1.74 7.54
C MET A 11 6.48 1.90 6.16
N ALA A 12 5.81 3.02 5.90
CA ALA A 12 5.22 3.32 4.60
C ALA A 12 6.28 3.34 3.48
N LYS A 13 7.43 3.99 3.72
CA LYS A 13 8.58 4.04 2.80
C LYS A 13 9.21 2.67 2.55
N ALA A 14 9.20 1.78 3.54
CA ALA A 14 9.74 0.43 3.40
C ALA A 14 8.80 -0.49 2.60
N LEU A 15 7.48 -0.29 2.70
CA LEU A 15 6.48 -1.13 2.07
C LEU A 15 6.19 -0.74 0.61
N GLU A 16 6.31 0.54 0.26
CA GLU A 16 6.00 1.06 -1.07
C GLU A 16 6.82 0.38 -2.20
N PRO A 17 8.16 0.21 -2.11
CA PRO A 17 8.93 -0.45 -3.16
C PRO A 17 8.52 -1.91 -3.38
N ALA A 18 8.15 -2.61 -2.30
CA ALA A 18 7.69 -4.00 -2.38
C ALA A 18 6.30 -4.09 -3.05
N THR A 19 5.45 -3.09 -2.81
CA THR A 19 4.13 -2.96 -3.44
C THR A 19 4.28 -2.77 -4.94
N ASP A 20 5.12 -1.82 -5.35
CA ASP A 20 5.39 -1.50 -6.76
C ASP A 20 6.03 -2.69 -7.48
N ALA A 21 7.03 -3.34 -6.86
CA ALA A 21 7.66 -4.53 -7.42
C ALA A 21 6.65 -5.66 -7.64
N THR A 22 5.74 -5.89 -6.69
CA THR A 22 4.69 -6.91 -6.82
C THR A 22 3.75 -6.60 -7.98
N GLN A 23 3.31 -5.35 -8.11
CA GLN A 23 2.47 -4.92 -9.23
C GLN A 23 3.17 -5.12 -10.57
N ASN A 24 4.45 -4.72 -10.66
CA ASN A 24 5.24 -4.86 -11.88
C ASN A 24 5.44 -6.33 -12.26
N HIS A 25 5.70 -7.21 -11.30
CA HIS A 25 5.79 -8.65 -11.56
C HIS A 25 4.46 -9.24 -12.02
N ALA A 26 3.34 -8.83 -11.43
CA ALA A 26 2.03 -9.27 -11.87
C ALA A 26 1.75 -8.87 -13.33
N THR A 27 2.09 -7.62 -13.70
CA THR A 27 1.98 -7.14 -15.08
C THR A 27 2.87 -7.93 -16.03
N GLN A 28 4.14 -8.17 -15.67
CA GLN A 28 5.06 -8.95 -16.50
C GLN A 28 4.57 -10.39 -16.73
N ILE A 29 4.01 -11.05 -15.72
CA ILE A 29 3.44 -12.39 -15.86
C ILE A 29 2.23 -12.36 -16.79
N ALA A 30 1.35 -11.36 -16.64
CA ALA A 30 0.20 -11.18 -17.51
C ALA A 30 0.62 -10.93 -18.97
N ASP A 31 1.64 -10.11 -19.20
CA ASP A 31 2.15 -9.75 -20.53
C ASP A 31 2.81 -10.94 -21.25
N VAL A 32 3.43 -11.86 -20.51
CA VAL A 32 3.94 -13.11 -21.09
C VAL A 32 2.81 -13.95 -21.67
N GLY A 33 1.60 -13.90 -21.07
CA GLY A 33 0.38 -14.47 -21.64
C GLY A 33 0.48 -15.96 -21.91
N PHE A 34 0.30 -16.79 -20.87
CA PHE A 34 0.21 -18.23 -21.07
C PHE A 34 -1.12 -18.59 -21.75
N ASP A 35 -1.08 -18.82 -23.06
CA ASP A 35 -2.20 -19.42 -23.79
C ASP A 35 -2.20 -20.95 -23.66
N ALA A 36 -3.37 -21.54 -23.43
CA ALA A 36 -3.59 -22.99 -23.44
C ALA A 36 -3.12 -23.66 -24.74
N THR A 37 -3.10 -22.94 -25.87
CA THR A 37 -2.59 -23.44 -27.14
C THR A 37 -1.10 -23.77 -27.11
N HIS A 38 -0.32 -23.22 -26.16
CA HIS A 38 1.09 -23.56 -25.96
C HIS A 38 1.33 -25.00 -25.45
N ALA A 39 0.33 -25.65 -24.86
CA ALA A 39 0.46 -27.02 -24.36
C ALA A 39 0.41 -28.08 -25.49
N GLY A 40 -0.02 -27.69 -26.70
CA GLY A 40 -0.29 -28.63 -27.81
C GLY A 40 -1.67 -29.28 -27.71
N GLN A 41 -2.18 -29.82 -28.83
CA GLN A 41 -3.56 -30.33 -28.93
C GLN A 41 -3.85 -31.48 -27.96
N ASP A 42 -2.88 -32.38 -27.74
CA ASP A 42 -3.05 -33.54 -26.87
C ASP A 42 -3.16 -33.18 -25.38
N TYR A 43 -2.72 -31.98 -24.99
CA TYR A 43 -2.72 -31.48 -23.62
C TYR A 43 -3.59 -30.24 -23.44
N GLN A 44 -4.60 -30.06 -24.29
CA GLN A 44 -5.45 -28.87 -24.26
C GLN A 44 -6.12 -28.64 -22.89
N SER A 45 -6.54 -29.70 -22.20
CA SER A 45 -7.16 -29.59 -20.87
C SER A 45 -6.16 -29.12 -19.82
N GLU A 46 -4.93 -29.64 -19.85
CA GLU A 46 -3.83 -29.25 -18.98
C GLU A 46 -3.40 -27.81 -19.27
N GLY A 47 -3.31 -27.43 -20.54
CA GLY A 47 -3.04 -26.06 -20.98
C GLY A 47 -4.09 -25.07 -20.46
N GLN A 48 -5.37 -25.41 -20.50
CA GLN A 48 -6.43 -24.57 -19.94
C GLN A 48 -6.31 -24.41 -18.41
N LYS A 49 -5.97 -25.50 -17.70
CA LYS A 49 -5.75 -25.44 -16.24
C LYS A 49 -4.55 -24.56 -15.90
N LEU A 50 -3.48 -24.65 -16.68
CA LEU A 50 -2.28 -23.82 -16.51
C LEU A 50 -2.60 -22.34 -16.77
N ALA A 51 -3.30 -22.02 -17.87
CA ALA A 51 -3.74 -20.66 -18.18
C ALA A 51 -4.57 -20.06 -17.03
N ALA A 52 -5.60 -20.79 -16.58
CA ALA A 52 -6.42 -20.36 -15.46
C ALA A 52 -5.61 -20.23 -14.15
N GLY A 53 -4.63 -21.10 -13.92
CA GLY A 53 -3.74 -21.03 -12.76
C GLY A 53 -2.87 -19.77 -12.77
N VAL A 54 -2.29 -19.43 -13.93
CA VAL A 54 -1.51 -18.21 -14.13
C VAL A 54 -2.38 -16.98 -13.90
N ASP A 55 -3.57 -16.93 -14.50
CA ASP A 55 -4.51 -15.81 -14.33
C ASP A 55 -4.88 -15.59 -12.86
N ASN A 56 -5.14 -16.68 -12.12
CA ASN A 56 -5.45 -16.61 -10.69
C ASN A 56 -4.27 -16.06 -9.88
N ILE A 57 -3.04 -16.49 -10.16
CA ILE A 57 -1.84 -15.98 -9.48
C ILE A 57 -1.65 -14.49 -9.78
N VAL A 58 -1.81 -14.07 -11.04
CA VAL A 58 -1.75 -12.66 -11.43
C VAL A 58 -2.78 -11.85 -10.65
N GLY A 59 -4.04 -12.30 -10.60
CA GLY A 59 -5.11 -11.62 -9.86
C GLY A 59 -4.82 -11.52 -8.35
N MET A 60 -4.25 -12.57 -7.75
CA MET A 60 -3.81 -12.53 -6.35
C MET A 60 -2.70 -11.50 -6.11
N LEU A 61 -1.68 -11.44 -6.99
CA LEU A 61 -0.58 -10.49 -6.87
C LEU A 61 -1.07 -9.04 -7.03
N GLN A 62 -1.97 -8.77 -7.98
CA GLN A 62 -2.60 -7.46 -8.16
C GLN A 62 -3.45 -7.05 -6.95
N SER A 63 -4.19 -8.00 -6.37
CA SER A 63 -4.98 -7.73 -5.16
C SER A 63 -4.08 -7.41 -3.96
N TRP A 64 -2.98 -8.14 -3.83
CA TRP A 64 -2.00 -7.93 -2.75
C TRP A 64 -1.27 -6.59 -2.88
N SER A 65 -0.83 -6.21 -4.08
CA SER A 65 -0.23 -4.89 -4.33
C SER A 65 -1.23 -3.77 -4.05
N GLN A 66 -2.48 -3.89 -4.49
CA GLN A 66 -3.52 -2.90 -4.21
C GLN A 66 -3.76 -2.72 -2.70
N ALA A 67 -3.91 -3.81 -1.97
CA ALA A 67 -4.11 -3.76 -0.52
C ALA A 67 -2.90 -3.16 0.22
N SER A 68 -1.69 -3.52 -0.21
CA SER A 68 -0.45 -2.98 0.36
C SER A 68 -0.31 -1.48 0.08
N GLY A 69 -0.64 -1.03 -1.14
CA GLY A 69 -0.66 0.38 -1.53
C GLY A 69 -1.67 1.19 -0.72
N ALA A 70 -2.89 0.68 -0.54
CA ALA A 70 -3.90 1.31 0.31
C ALA A 70 -3.42 1.44 1.77
N THR A 71 -2.67 0.44 2.26
CA THR A 71 -2.08 0.47 3.61
C THR A 71 -0.99 1.55 3.71
N VAL A 72 -0.11 1.68 2.71
CA VAL A 72 0.89 2.76 2.63
C VAL A 72 0.21 4.13 2.65
N GLU A 73 -0.88 4.30 1.90
CA GLU A 73 -1.63 5.54 1.85
C GLU A 73 -2.28 5.87 3.21
N ALA A 74 -2.91 4.88 3.85
CA ALA A 74 -3.49 5.05 5.17
C ALA A 74 -2.44 5.45 6.22
N MET A 75 -1.23 4.86 6.16
CA MET A 75 -0.11 5.27 7.03
C MET A 75 0.27 6.74 6.81
N ARG A 76 0.34 7.21 5.57
CA ARG A 76 0.64 8.61 5.25
C ARG A 76 -0.45 9.56 5.75
N GLN A 77 -1.71 9.21 5.52
CA GLN A 77 -2.85 10.00 6.00
C GLN A 77 -2.87 10.10 7.53
N ALA A 78 -2.55 9.01 8.24
CA ALA A 78 -2.44 9.01 9.69
C ALA A 78 -1.32 9.94 10.19
N VAL A 79 -0.14 9.91 9.56
CA VAL A 79 0.98 10.82 9.88
C VAL A 79 0.57 12.29 9.68
N THR A 80 -0.06 12.62 8.57
CA THR A 80 -0.56 13.97 8.30
C THR A 80 -1.56 14.44 9.36
N ALA A 81 -2.48 13.56 9.78
CA ALA A 81 -3.46 13.88 10.81
C ALA A 81 -2.80 14.13 12.17
N ILE A 82 -1.80 13.33 12.54
CA ILE A 82 -1.05 13.53 13.80
C ILE A 82 -0.30 14.87 13.78
N GLN A 83 0.41 15.18 12.70
CA GLN A 83 1.15 16.44 12.57
C GLN A 83 0.22 17.66 12.59
N ALA A 84 -0.94 17.57 11.94
CA ALA A 84 -1.94 18.64 11.99
C ALA A 84 -2.46 18.87 13.42
N GLN A 85 -2.69 17.80 14.18
CA GLN A 85 -3.11 17.90 15.58
C GLN A 85 -2.01 18.50 16.46
N GLU A 86 -0.75 18.12 16.25
CA GLU A 86 0.40 18.68 16.99
C GLU A 86 0.58 20.18 16.71
N GLN A 87 0.41 20.60 15.46
CA GLN A 87 0.46 22.02 15.08
C GLN A 87 -0.68 22.80 15.74
N GLN A 88 -1.91 22.29 15.70
CA GLN A 88 -3.07 22.91 16.37
C GLN A 88 -2.86 23.06 17.87
N ASN A 89 -2.30 22.04 18.52
CA ASN A 89 -2.00 22.10 19.95
C ASN A 89 -0.94 23.17 20.25
N THR A 90 0.09 23.29 19.40
CA THR A 90 1.16 24.29 19.56
C THR A 90 0.64 25.71 19.34
N ASP A 91 -0.20 25.91 18.33
CA ASP A 91 -0.83 27.21 18.04
C ASP A 91 -1.80 27.63 19.16
N GLY A 92 -2.55 26.67 19.73
CA GLY A 92 -3.45 26.92 20.86
C GLY A 92 -2.71 27.24 22.16
N LEU A 93 -1.54 26.64 22.40
CA LEU A 93 -0.66 26.97 23.53
C LEU A 93 -0.01 28.36 23.36
N GLY A 94 0.30 28.76 22.12
CA GLY A 94 0.79 30.11 21.81
C GLY A 94 -0.27 31.22 21.94
N GLN A 95 -1.55 30.87 22.06
CA GLN A 95 -2.67 31.79 22.27
C GLN A 95 -3.20 31.82 23.71
N ALA A 96 -2.55 31.13 24.66
CA ALA A 96 -2.92 31.26 26.07
C ALA A 96 -2.70 32.73 26.51
N PRO A 97 -3.75 33.47 26.89
CA PRO A 97 -3.60 34.86 27.26
C PRO A 97 -2.77 34.96 28.54
N GLU A 98 -1.64 35.65 28.46
CA GLU A 98 -1.00 36.29 29.60
C GLU A 98 -1.99 37.32 30.18
N GLY A 99 -2.87 36.85 31.06
CA GLY A 99 -3.99 37.66 31.52
C GLY A 99 -4.63 37.09 32.77
N SER A 100 -3.89 37.07 33.88
CA SER A 100 -4.39 37.38 35.23
C SER A 100 -3.26 37.28 36.27
N ALA A 101 -2.40 38.29 36.32
CA ALA A 101 -1.73 38.68 37.55
C ALA A 101 -2.24 40.08 37.92
N THR A 102 -3.38 40.11 38.61
CA THR A 102 -3.81 41.27 39.39
C THR A 102 -4.02 40.82 40.83
N ALA A 103 -3.12 41.29 41.71
CA ALA A 103 -3.37 41.69 43.09
C ALA A 103 -2.06 42.24 43.66
#